data_AF-A0AAE6ZFZ6-F1
#
_entry.id   AF-A0AAE6ZFZ6-F1
#
_cell.length_a   1.000
_cell.length_b   1.000
_cell.length_c   1.000
_cell.angle_alpha   90.00
_cell.angle_beta   90.00
_cell.angle_gamma   90.00
#
_symmetry.space_group_name_H-M   'P 1'
#
loop_
_entity.id
_entity.type
_entity.pdbx_description
1 polymer ?
#
loop_
_entity_poly.entity_id
_entity_poly.type
_entity_poly.pdbx_seq_one_letter_code
_entity_poly.pdbx_strand_id
1 'polypeptide(L)'
;MFGRSLFPLLLLPCLSIAQATLPVKDFTTTDSVARTVSCHGDLRRLTHELTDRYQDPLSKTRALFVWVAHNIAYDYKGYNRTGIR
;
A
#
# COMPACT_ATOMS: atom_id res chain seq x y z
N MET A 1 10.83 55.11 7.77
CA MET A 1 11.58 53.92 8.20
C MET A 1 10.75 52.69 7.87
N PHE A 2 10.91 52.11 6.68
CA PHE A 2 10.20 50.89 6.27
C PHE A 2 11.01 49.68 6.70
N GLY A 3 10.68 49.11 7.87
CA GLY A 3 11.16 47.80 8.28
C GLY A 3 10.51 46.73 7.42
N ARG A 4 11.10 46.45 6.25
CA ARG A 4 10.61 45.41 5.33
C ARG A 4 10.95 44.06 5.96
N SER A 5 9.93 43.41 6.52
CA SER A 5 10.02 42.08 7.10
C SER A 5 10.66 41.11 6.10
N LEU A 6 11.82 40.56 6.45
CA LEU A 6 12.58 39.54 5.70
C LEU A 6 11.92 38.15 5.73
N PHE A 7 10.80 38.03 6.45
CA PHE A 7 10.07 36.79 6.67
C PHE A 7 9.58 36.05 5.41
N PRO A 8 9.09 36.69 4.33
CA PRO A 8 8.62 35.96 3.15
C PRO A 8 9.77 35.35 2.34
N LEU A 9 11.01 35.85 2.47
CA LEU A 9 12.18 35.29 1.79
C LEU A 9 12.63 33.95 2.39
N LEU A 10 12.33 33.73 3.68
CA LEU A 10 12.71 32.53 4.43
C LEU A 10 11.72 31.36 4.21
N LEU A 11 10.51 31.64 3.72
CA LEU A 11 9.46 30.64 3.49
C LEU A 11 9.44 30.05 2.07
N LEU A 12 10.06 30.71 1.09
CA LEU A 12 10.14 30.22 -0.29
C LEU A 12 10.79 28.83 -0.46
N PRO A 13 11.91 28.49 0.24
CA PRO A 13 12.53 27.18 0.10
C PRO A 13 11.67 26.06 0.70
N CYS A 14 10.90 26.33 1.76
CA CYS A 14 10.05 25.33 2.42
C CYS A 14 8.91 24.84 1.54
N LEU A 15 8.34 25.71 0.70
CA LEU A 15 7.24 25.34 -0.20
C LEU A 15 7.70 24.43 -1.35
N SER A 16 8.94 24.57 -1.81
CA SER A 16 9.49 23.73 -2.90
C SER A 16 9.74 22.29 -2.46
N ILE A 17 10.14 22.08 -1.20
CA ILE A 17 10.38 20.74 -0.65
C ILE A 17 9.06 20.00 -0.42
N ALA A 18 7.98 20.71 -0.07
CA ALA A 18 6.66 20.11 0.12
C ALA A 18 6.05 19.54 -1.18
N GLN A 19 6.49 20.02 -2.35
CA GLN A 19 6.04 19.54 -3.65
C GLN A 19 6.89 18.39 -4.21
N ALA A 20 7.93 17.94 -3.47
CA ALA A 20 8.73 16.79 -3.86
C ALA A 20 7.83 15.55 -3.91
N THR A 21 7.37 15.23 -5.12
CA THR A 21 6.48 14.10 -5.35
C THR A 21 7.29 12.84 -5.10
N LEU A 22 6.92 12.07 -4.07
CA LEU A 22 7.53 10.76 -3.87
C LEU A 22 7.30 9.93 -5.13
N PRO A 23 8.32 9.20 -5.62
CA PRO A 23 8.13 8.34 -6.78
C PRO A 23 7.03 7.32 -6.45
N VAL A 24 5.90 7.43 -7.17
CA VAL A 24 4.80 6.47 -7.04
C VAL A 24 5.28 5.16 -7.64
N LYS A 25 5.39 4.14 -6.80
CA LYS A 25 5.74 2.80 -7.24
C LYS A 25 4.58 2.18 -8.01
N ASP A 26 4.87 1.70 -9.22
CA ASP A 26 3.91 0.93 -10.00
C ASP A 26 3.83 -0.52 -9.47
N PHE A 27 2.60 -0.99 -9.25
CA PHE A 27 2.30 -2.34 -8.77
C PHE A 27 1.47 -3.15 -9.77
N THR A 28 1.24 -2.68 -11.00
CA THR A 28 0.38 -3.37 -11.97
C THR A 28 0.80 -4.82 -12.20
N THR A 29 2.11 -5.09 -12.33
CA THR A 29 2.63 -6.46 -12.46
C THR A 29 2.43 -7.27 -11.19
N THR A 30 2.74 -6.69 -10.03
CA THR A 30 2.59 -7.35 -8.72
C THR A 30 1.15 -7.79 -8.47
N ASP A 31 0.21 -6.88 -8.73
CA ASP A 31 -1.22 -7.11 -8.56
C ASP A 31 -1.72 -8.20 -9.53
N SER A 32 -1.24 -8.19 -10.78
CA SER A 32 -1.63 -9.18 -11.79
C SER A 32 -1.18 -10.58 -11.40
N VAL A 33 0.07 -10.73 -10.95
CA VAL A 33 0.61 -12.02 -10.47
C VAL A 33 -0.12 -12.50 -9.22
N ALA A 34 -0.37 -11.61 -8.25
CA ALA A 34 -1.03 -11.98 -7.01
C ALA A 34 -2.43 -12.58 -7.24
N ARG A 35 -3.14 -12.16 -8.30
CA ARG A 35 -4.47 -12.71 -8.62
C ARG A 35 -4.43 -14.10 -9.26
N THR A 36 -3.29 -14.53 -9.81
CA THR A 36 -3.19 -15.84 -10.48
C THR A 36 -2.75 -16.98 -9.55
N VAL A 37 -2.26 -16.67 -8.35
CA VAL A 37 -1.75 -17.67 -7.42
C VAL A 37 -2.91 -18.30 -6.64
N SER A 38 -2.99 -19.63 -6.61
CA SER A 38 -4.02 -20.37 -5.85
C SER A 38 -3.47 -20.93 -4.55
N CYS A 39 -4.28 -20.92 -3.48
CA CYS A 39 -3.91 -21.57 -2.22
C CYS A 39 -4.23 -23.06 -2.27
N HIS A 40 -3.22 -23.90 -2.05
CA HIS A 40 -3.34 -25.36 -2.02
C HIS A 40 -3.33 -25.92 -0.57
N GLY A 41 -3.80 -25.14 0.40
CA GLY A 41 -3.80 -25.51 1.82
C GLY A 41 -2.45 -25.35 2.55
N ASP A 42 -1.41 -24.91 1.85
CA ASP A 42 -0.08 -24.61 2.43
C ASP A 42 0.23 -23.11 2.35
N LEU A 43 0.16 -22.44 3.49
CA LEU A 43 0.43 -21.01 3.60
C LEU A 43 1.91 -20.65 3.44
N ARG A 44 2.86 -21.55 3.76
CA ARG A 44 4.29 -21.27 3.54
C ARG A 44 4.56 -21.26 2.06
N ARG A 45 4.06 -22.26 1.34
CA ARG A 45 4.17 -22.34 -0.11
C ARG A 45 3.50 -21.13 -0.79
N LEU A 46 2.29 -20.77 -0.36
CA LEU A 46 1.60 -19.59 -0.86
C LEU A 46 2.42 -18.30 -0.64
N THR A 47 2.94 -18.11 0.57
CA THR A 47 3.76 -16.94 0.90
C THR A 47 5.02 -16.89 0.05
N HIS A 48 5.67 -18.04 -0.17
CA HIS A 48 6.84 -18.16 -1.02
C HIS A 48 6.49 -17.77 -2.47
N GLU A 49 5.47 -18.37 -3.07
CA GLU A 49 5.03 -18.07 -4.44
C GLU A 49 4.66 -16.58 -4.64
N LEU A 50 4.09 -15.94 -3.61
CA LEU A 50 3.72 -14.53 -3.65
C LEU A 50 4.88 -13.55 -3.43
N THR A 51 5.97 -13.96 -2.76
CA THR A 51 6.97 -13.00 -2.25
C THR A 51 8.39 -13.22 -2.73
N ASP A 52 8.76 -14.43 -3.16
CA ASP A 52 10.12 -14.81 -3.51
C ASP A 52 10.71 -13.94 -4.64
N ARG A 53 9.87 -13.57 -5.60
CA ARG A 53 10.29 -12.77 -6.77
C ARG A 53 10.53 -11.28 -6.49
N TYR A 54 10.25 -10.81 -5.28
CA TYR A 54 10.42 -9.40 -4.91
C TYR A 54 11.54 -9.28 -3.90
N GLN A 55 12.44 -8.32 -4.11
CA GLN A 55 13.51 -8.04 -3.13
C GLN A 55 13.03 -7.05 -2.07
N ASP A 56 12.15 -6.12 -2.44
CA ASP A 56 11.73 -5.06 -1.55
C ASP A 56 10.50 -5.46 -0.70
N PRO A 57 10.45 -5.07 0.59
CA PRO A 57 9.33 -5.39 1.47
C PRO A 57 7.98 -4.85 0.99
N LEU A 58 7.96 -3.70 0.31
CA LEU A 58 6.71 -3.04 -0.09
C LEU A 58 5.97 -3.86 -1.16
N SER A 59 6.69 -4.39 -2.15
CA SER A 59 6.13 -5.30 -3.17
C SER A 59 5.65 -6.61 -2.56
N LYS A 60 6.38 -7.18 -1.59
CA LYS A 60 5.96 -8.40 -0.88
C LYS A 60 4.63 -8.17 -0.16
N THR A 61 4.54 -7.07 0.59
CA THR A 61 3.32 -6.67 1.30
C THR A 61 2.16 -6.44 0.32
N ARG A 62 2.41 -5.76 -0.80
CA ARG A 62 1.38 -5.53 -1.83
C ARG A 62 0.84 -6.83 -2.42
N ALA A 63 1.72 -7.78 -2.76
CA ALA A 63 1.34 -9.07 -3.31
C ALA A 63 0.42 -9.85 -2.35
N LEU A 64 0.80 -9.93 -1.06
CA LEU A 64 -0.01 -10.58 -0.02
C LEU A 64 -1.37 -9.90 0.14
N PHE A 65 -1.39 -8.56 0.22
CA PHE A 65 -2.63 -7.79 0.37
C PHE A 65 -3.59 -8.03 -0.78
N VAL A 66 -3.11 -7.97 -2.02
CA VAL A 66 -3.95 -8.18 -3.22
C VAL A 66 -4.48 -9.61 -3.24
N TRP A 67 -3.64 -10.60 -2.93
CA TRP A 67 -4.08 -11.99 -2.87
C TRP A 67 -5.20 -12.18 -1.84
N VAL A 68 -5.03 -11.65 -0.62
CA VAL A 68 -6.03 -11.70 0.45
C VAL A 68 -7.33 -11.03 0.03
N ALA A 69 -7.25 -9.79 -0.48
CA ALA A 69 -8.41 -9.03 -0.91
C ALA A 69 -9.16 -9.69 -2.07
N HIS A 70 -8.45 -10.43 -2.93
CA HIS A 70 -9.04 -11.14 -4.06
C HIS A 70 -9.68 -12.49 -3.68
N ASN A 71 -9.10 -13.20 -2.71
CA ASN A 71 -9.48 -14.59 -2.42
C ASN A 71 -10.34 -14.76 -1.16
N ILE A 72 -10.35 -13.79 -0.24
CA ILE A 72 -11.15 -13.87 0.98
C ILE A 72 -12.47 -13.11 0.79
N ALA A 73 -13.57 -13.85 0.77
CA ALA A 73 -14.90 -13.26 0.74
C ALA A 73 -15.15 -12.47 2.03
N TYR A 74 -15.67 -11.25 1.87
CA TYR A 74 -16.02 -10.40 2.99
C TYR A 74 -17.28 -10.94 3.69
N ASP A 75 -17.13 -11.53 4.88
CA ASP A 75 -18.27 -12.01 5.69
C ASP A 75 -18.94 -10.85 6.44
N TYR A 76 -19.67 -10.02 5.69
CA TYR A 76 -20.47 -8.94 6.28
C TYR A 76 -21.71 -9.45 7.02
N LYS A 77 -22.14 -10.69 6.75
CA LYS A 77 -23.38 -11.25 7.29
C LYS A 77 -23.19 -11.70 8.74
N GLY A 78 -22.01 -12.22 9.10
CA GLY A 78 -21.66 -12.51 10.49
C GLY A 78 -21.67 -11.26 11.38
N TYR A 79 -21.10 -10.15 10.89
CA TYR A 79 -20.99 -8.90 11.64
C TYR A 79 -22.35 -8.26 11.98
N ASN A 80 -23.27 -8.20 11.01
CA ASN A 80 -24.61 -7.63 11.23
C ASN A 80 -25.52 -8.54 12.09
N ARG A 81 -25.19 -9.82 12.25
CA ARG A 81 -26.00 -10.78 13.03
C ARG A 81 -25.70 -10.70 14.52
N THR A 82 -24.47 -10.35 14.89
CA THR A 82 -24.08 -10.03 16.28
C THR A 82 -24.18 -8.53 16.56
N GLY A 83 -25.11 -7.82 15.92
CA GLY A 83 -25.48 -6.48 16.33
C GLY A 83 -25.85 -6.50 17.81
N ILE A 84 -24.89 -6.09 18.65
CA ILE A 84 -25.08 -5.86 20.07
C ILE A 84 -26.20 -4.83 20.16
N ARG A 85 -27.38 -5.29 20.59
CA ARG A 85 -28.41 -4.47 21.19
C ARG A 85 -28.06 -4.27 22.66
#